data_AF-A0A2E3CXA0-F1
#
_entry.id   AF-A0A2E3CXA0-F1
#
_cell.length_a   1.000
_cell.length_b   1.000
_cell.length_c   1.000
_cell.angle_alpha   90.00
_cell.angle_beta   90.00
_cell.angle_gamma   90.00
#
_symmetry.space_group_name_H-M   'P 1'
#
loop_
_entity.id
_entity.type
_entity.pdbx_description
1 polymer ?
#
loop_
_entity_poly.entity_id
_entity_poly.type
_entity_poly.pdbx_seq_one_letter_code
_entity_poly.pdbx_strand_id
1 'polypeptide(L)'
;MSPEYTAVYETSIEKAKGSGFDLKNDDDMIAFAKNAKLTSEDVKLLETRQEINNQYGANEMFLGNGLTKDVNGSADSDGYGMVETFTLDKKPGLLGDLESNGILQRVPLTSY
;
A
#
# COMPACT_ATOMS: atom_id res chain seq x y z
N MET A 1 4.88 1.21 -8.29
CA MET A 1 4.98 2.69 -8.40
C MET A 1 6.41 3.10 -8.17
N SER A 2 6.81 4.22 -8.75
CA SER A 2 8.16 4.77 -8.60
C SER A 2 8.25 5.68 -7.36
N PRO A 3 9.45 5.91 -6.81
CA PRO A 3 9.65 6.81 -5.68
C PRO A 3 9.10 8.22 -5.92
N GLU A 4 9.16 8.71 -7.16
CA GLU A 4 8.65 10.04 -7.53
C GLU A 4 7.13 10.15 -7.32
N TYR A 5 6.39 9.08 -7.62
CA TYR A 5 4.95 9.07 -7.41
C TYR A 5 4.57 8.94 -5.92
N THR A 6 5.43 8.34 -5.09
CA THR A 6 5.18 8.23 -3.64
C THR A 6 5.04 9.60 -2.99
N ALA A 7 5.91 10.56 -3.32
CA ALA A 7 5.81 11.92 -2.79
C ALA A 7 4.50 12.63 -3.21
N VAL A 8 4.06 12.40 -4.45
CA VAL A 8 2.78 12.92 -4.96
C VAL A 8 1.61 12.31 -4.19
N TYR A 9 1.66 11.01 -3.92
CA TYR A 9 0.65 10.31 -3.15
C TYR A 9 0.58 10.77 -1.69
N GLU A 10 1.72 10.89 -1.00
CA GLU A 10 1.81 11.46 0.37
C GLU A 10 1.12 12.83 0.42
N THR A 11 1.47 13.72 -0.52
CA THR A 11 0.88 15.06 -0.62
C THR A 11 -0.63 15.01 -0.88
N SER A 12 -1.09 14.05 -1.68
CA SER A 12 -2.52 13.88 -2.01
C SER A 12 -3.32 13.43 -0.79
N ILE A 13 -2.76 12.49 -0.01
CA ILE A 13 -3.34 12.01 1.25
C ILE A 13 -3.44 13.16 2.27
N GLU A 14 -2.39 13.97 2.42
CA GLU A 14 -2.41 15.12 3.33
C GLU A 14 -3.44 16.17 2.92
N LYS A 15 -3.51 16.50 1.63
CA LYS A 15 -4.50 17.46 1.10
C LYS A 15 -5.93 16.96 1.26
N ALA A 16 -6.17 15.68 1.00
CA ALA A 16 -7.47 15.06 1.18
C ALA A 16 -7.91 15.09 2.64
N LYS A 17 -7.03 14.64 3.57
CA LYS A 17 -7.25 14.72 5.02
C LYS A 17 -7.54 16.15 5.47
N GLY A 18 -6.75 17.13 5.02
CA GLY A 18 -6.93 18.55 5.36
C GLY A 18 -8.21 19.18 4.80
N SER A 19 -8.78 18.58 3.74
CA SER A 19 -10.03 19.03 3.10
C SER A 19 -11.25 18.21 3.55
N GLY A 20 -11.07 17.23 4.43
CA GLY A 20 -12.14 16.37 4.95
C GLY A 20 -12.60 15.25 4.00
N PHE A 21 -11.81 14.89 2.99
CA PHE A 21 -12.09 13.76 2.10
C PHE A 21 -11.45 12.47 2.63
N ASP A 22 -12.21 11.39 2.62
CA ASP A 22 -11.68 10.04 2.85
C ASP A 22 -11.36 9.35 1.51
N LEU A 23 -10.07 9.27 1.16
CA LEU A 23 -9.66 8.60 -0.09
C LEU A 23 -9.94 7.09 -0.10
N LYS A 24 -10.30 6.47 1.03
CA LYS A 24 -10.76 5.07 1.05
C LYS A 24 -12.17 4.92 0.50
N ASN A 25 -12.94 6.00 0.43
CA ASN A 25 -14.27 6.04 -0.16
C ASN A 25 -14.16 6.55 -1.60
N ASP A 26 -14.71 5.79 -2.54
CA ASP A 26 -14.59 6.08 -3.97
C ASP A 26 -15.26 7.42 -4.35
N ASP A 27 -16.40 7.76 -3.73
CA ASP A 27 -17.11 9.01 -3.99
C ASP A 27 -16.29 10.21 -3.50
N ASP A 28 -15.70 10.11 -2.31
CA ASP A 28 -14.81 11.13 -1.76
C ASP A 28 -13.52 11.26 -2.55
N MET A 29 -12.95 10.16 -3.05
CA MET A 29 -11.78 10.17 -3.94
C MET A 29 -12.09 10.89 -5.25
N ILE A 30 -13.24 10.62 -5.86
CA ILE A 30 -13.69 11.30 -7.09
C ILE A 30 -13.94 12.78 -6.81
N ALA A 31 -14.55 13.12 -5.68
CA ALA A 31 -14.78 14.50 -5.27
C ALA A 31 -13.47 15.25 -5.04
N PHE A 32 -12.51 14.62 -4.36
CA PHE A 32 -11.15 15.13 -4.16
C PHE A 32 -10.45 15.35 -5.50
N ALA A 33 -10.47 14.37 -6.41
CA ALA A 33 -9.81 14.49 -7.70
C ALA A 33 -10.35 15.66 -8.54
N LYS A 34 -11.68 15.89 -8.50
CA LYS A 34 -12.31 17.06 -9.12
C LYS A 34 -11.90 18.36 -8.44
N ASN A 35 -11.88 18.38 -7.10
CA ASN A 35 -11.50 19.56 -6.32
C ASN A 35 -10.03 19.97 -6.56
N ALA A 36 -9.14 18.98 -6.57
CA ALA A 36 -7.71 19.15 -6.82
C ALA A 36 -7.37 19.34 -8.31
N LYS A 37 -8.36 19.28 -9.21
CA LYS A 37 -8.20 19.43 -10.66
C LYS A 37 -7.18 18.46 -11.25
N LEU A 38 -7.17 17.22 -10.76
CA LEU A 38 -6.28 16.17 -11.24
C LEU A 38 -6.60 15.79 -12.68
N THR A 39 -5.57 15.44 -13.46
CA THR A 39 -5.77 14.90 -14.80
C THR A 39 -6.33 13.48 -14.72
N SER A 40 -6.93 12.98 -15.80
CA SER A 40 -7.43 11.59 -15.84
C SER A 40 -6.33 10.55 -15.58
N GLU A 41 -5.08 10.87 -15.91
CA GLU A 41 -3.93 10.01 -15.65
C GLU A 41 -3.55 10.03 -14.16
N ASP A 42 -3.52 11.22 -13.55
CA ASP A 42 -3.29 11.37 -12.11
C ASP A 42 -4.37 10.67 -11.28
N VAL A 43 -5.63 10.73 -11.71
CA VAL A 43 -6.74 10.02 -11.05
C VAL A 43 -6.51 8.51 -11.08
N LYS A 44 -6.13 7.94 -12.24
CA LYS A 44 -5.85 6.50 -12.34
C LYS A 44 -4.68 6.08 -11.47
N LEU A 45 -3.63 6.89 -11.41
CA LEU A 45 -2.48 6.61 -10.55
C LEU A 45 -2.88 6.66 -9.07
N LEU A 46 -3.72 7.63 -8.68
CA LEU A 46 -4.20 7.78 -7.30
C LEU A 46 -5.07 6.58 -6.90
N GLU A 47 -6.03 6.23 -7.77
CA GLU A 47 -6.90 5.06 -7.62
C GLU A 47 -6.08 3.77 -7.48
N THR A 48 -5.13 3.54 -8.39
CA THR A 48 -4.25 2.36 -8.35
C THR A 48 -3.46 2.30 -7.04
N ARG A 49 -2.92 3.44 -6.58
CA ARG A 49 -2.15 3.51 -5.34
C ARG A 49 -2.99 3.27 -4.09
N GLN A 50 -4.21 3.82 -4.10
CA GLN A 50 -5.17 3.65 -3.02
C GLN A 50 -5.68 2.22 -2.96
N GLU A 51 -5.91 1.56 -4.11
CA GLU A 51 -6.24 0.14 -4.17
C GLU A 51 -5.13 -0.71 -3.56
N ILE A 52 -3.86 -0.42 -3.89
CA ILE A 52 -2.71 -1.10 -3.30
C ILE A 52 -2.65 -0.89 -1.78
N ASN A 53 -2.92 0.33 -1.29
CA ASN A 53 -3.00 0.61 0.14
C ASN A 53 -4.14 -0.16 0.82
N ASN A 54 -5.33 -0.17 0.21
CA ASN A 54 -6.53 -0.81 0.75
C ASN A 54 -6.40 -2.34 0.77
N GLN A 55 -5.84 -2.94 -0.29
CA GLN A 55 -5.72 -4.40 -0.41
C GLN A 55 -4.55 -4.96 0.39
N TYR A 56 -3.41 -4.26 0.40
CA TYR A 56 -2.18 -4.81 0.95
C TYR A 56 -1.71 -4.13 2.23
N GLY A 57 -2.30 -3.00 2.62
CA GLY A 57 -1.86 -2.24 3.79
C GLY A 57 -0.60 -1.40 3.54
N ALA A 58 -0.19 -1.25 2.28
CA ALA A 58 0.94 -0.42 1.88
C ALA A 58 0.64 1.06 2.14
N ASN A 59 1.01 1.50 3.35
CA ASN A 59 0.76 2.85 3.84
C ASN A 59 1.42 3.91 2.95
N GLU A 60 1.09 5.18 3.18
CA GLU A 60 1.61 6.32 2.41
C GLU A 60 3.14 6.40 2.32
N MET A 61 3.87 5.83 3.29
CA MET A 61 5.33 5.82 3.35
C MET A 61 5.98 4.72 2.49
N PHE A 62 5.19 3.81 1.90
CA PHE A 62 5.75 2.75 1.06
C PHE A 62 6.30 3.31 -0.27
N LEU A 63 7.59 3.09 -0.50
CA LEU A 63 8.36 3.70 -1.59
C LEU A 63 8.25 2.96 -2.94
N GLY A 64 7.61 1.80 -2.97
CA GLY A 64 7.49 0.98 -4.19
C GLY A 64 8.72 0.15 -4.54
N ASN A 65 9.79 0.22 -3.75
CA ASN A 65 11.02 -0.56 -3.90
C ASN A 65 11.18 -1.65 -2.81
N GLY A 66 10.13 -1.93 -2.03
CA GLY A 66 10.15 -2.87 -0.90
C GLY A 66 10.58 -2.23 0.43
N LEU A 67 10.88 -0.93 0.44
CA LEU A 67 11.20 -0.17 1.63
C LEU A 67 10.11 0.87 1.93
N THR A 68 10.03 1.25 3.20
CA THR A 68 9.29 2.43 3.64
C THR A 68 10.22 3.63 3.72
N LYS A 69 9.67 4.83 3.73
CA LYS A 69 10.40 6.05 4.06
C LYS A 69 10.66 6.10 5.58
N ASP A 70 11.87 6.43 5.98
CA ASP A 70 12.17 6.67 7.39
C ASP A 70 11.59 8.01 7.83
N VAL A 71 10.65 7.98 8.78
CA VAL A 71 10.03 9.18 9.38
C VAL A 71 10.70 9.61 10.69
N ASN A 72 11.63 8.80 11.20
CA ASN A 72 12.34 9.04 12.47
C ASN A 72 13.84 9.35 12.26
N GLY A 73 14.32 9.26 11.02
CA GLY A 73 15.72 9.46 10.66
C GLY A 73 16.20 10.90 10.85
N SER A 74 17.46 11.06 11.26
CA SER A 74 18.16 12.35 11.18
C SER A 74 18.47 12.71 9.73
N ALA A 75 18.85 13.97 9.46
CA ALA A 75 19.22 14.44 8.12
C ALA A 75 20.36 13.63 7.45
N ASP A 76 21.09 12.83 8.24
CA ASP A 76 22.20 11.97 7.80
C ASP A 76 21.79 10.50 7.57
N SER A 77 20.51 10.16 7.75
CA SER A 77 19.99 8.82 7.41
C SER A 77 19.76 8.72 5.89
N ASP A 78 19.96 7.53 5.32
CA ASP A 78 19.73 7.28 3.88
C ASP A 78 18.23 7.40 3.48
N GLY A 79 17.35 7.82 4.40
CA GLY A 79 15.93 8.08 4.17
C GLY A 79 15.05 6.83 4.06
N TYR A 80 15.63 5.64 4.23
CA TYR A 80 14.93 4.36 4.14
C TYR A 80 14.61 3.79 5.52
N GLY A 81 13.33 3.50 5.75
CA GLY A 81 12.80 2.83 6.93
C GLY A 81 12.87 1.31 6.81
N MET A 82 12.03 0.61 7.57
CA MET A 82 12.02 -0.85 7.59
C MET A 82 11.55 -1.44 6.27
N VAL A 83 12.02 -2.66 5.99
CA VAL A 83 11.55 -3.49 4.87
C VAL A 83 10.08 -3.83 5.10
N GLU A 84 9.24 -3.56 4.10
CA GLU A 84 7.83 -3.97 4.10
C GLU A 84 7.65 -5.02 2.99
N THR A 85 7.41 -6.27 3.40
CA THR A 85 7.30 -7.41 2.49
C THR A 85 5.83 -7.72 2.22
N PHE A 86 5.41 -7.58 0.96
CA PHE A 86 4.08 -8.01 0.51
C PHE A 86 4.18 -9.34 -0.22
N THR A 87 3.59 -10.37 0.37
CA THR A 87 3.49 -11.69 -0.27
C THR A 87 2.29 -11.70 -1.20
N LEU A 88 2.50 -11.38 -2.48
CA LEU A 88 1.47 -11.54 -3.52
C LEU A 88 1.56 -12.94 -4.10
N ASP A 89 0.81 -13.88 -3.54
CA ASP A 89 0.59 -15.15 -4.20
C ASP A 89 -0.53 -14.99 -5.24
N LYS A 90 -0.17 -15.09 -6.53
CA LYS A 90 -1.11 -14.89 -7.64
C LYS A 90 -2.08 -16.07 -7.80
N LYS A 91 -1.72 -17.24 -7.25
CA LYS A 91 -2.52 -18.47 -7.26
C LYS A 91 -2.13 -19.31 -6.03
N PRO A 92 -2.47 -18.88 -4.81
CA PRO A 92 -2.25 -19.73 -3.66
C PRO A 92 -3.09 -20.98 -3.91
N GLY A 93 -2.43 -22.14 -4.01
CA GLY A 93 -3.16 -23.39 -3.90
C GLY A 93 -3.97 -23.33 -2.61
N LEU A 94 -5.19 -23.88 -2.60
CA LEU A 94 -5.92 -23.97 -1.35
C LEU A 94 -5.05 -24.73 -0.35
N LEU A 95 -5.05 -24.34 0.92
CA LEU A 95 -4.24 -25.02 1.94
C LEU A 95 -4.46 -26.53 1.93
N GLY A 96 -5.70 -26.97 1.68
CA GLY A 96 -6.05 -28.39 1.50
C GLY A 96 -5.39 -29.04 0.27
N ASP A 97 -5.30 -28.34 -0.86
CA ASP A 97 -4.64 -28.85 -2.07
C ASP A 97 -3.13 -28.99 -1.84
N LEU A 98 -2.52 -28.01 -1.17
CA LEU A 98 -1.09 -28.04 -0.82
C LEU A 98 -0.77 -29.15 0.18
N GLU A 99 -1.64 -29.39 1.16
CA GLU A 99 -1.54 -30.51 2.09
C GLU A 99 -1.71 -31.86 1.36
N SER A 100 -2.70 -31.99 0.48
CA SER A 100 -2.97 -33.24 -0.25
C SER A 100 -1.83 -33.64 -1.21
N ASN A 101 -1.13 -32.64 -1.78
CA ASN A 101 0.02 -32.85 -2.66
C ASN A 101 1.35 -33.01 -1.91
N GLY A 102 1.33 -33.03 -0.56
CA GLY A 102 2.53 -33.19 0.27
C GLY A 102 3.48 -31.97 0.26
N ILE A 103 3.00 -30.81 -0.20
CA ILE A 103 3.78 -29.56 -0.26
C ILE A 103 3.74 -28.85 1.10
N LEU A 104 2.61 -28.94 1.80
CA LEU A 104 2.38 -28.30 3.11
C LEU A 104 2.11 -29.35 4.19
N GLN A 105 2.67 -29.16 5.37
CA GLN A 105 2.37 -29.97 6.57
C GLN A 105 1.83 -29.07 7.68
N ARG A 106 0.62 -29.37 8.18
CA ARG A 106 0.06 -28.69 9.35
C ARG A 106 0.59 -29.32 10.63
N VAL A 107 1.25 -28.52 11.47
CA VAL A 107 1.67 -28.93 12.80
C VAL A 107 0.72 -28.31 13.82
N PRO A 108 -0.07 -29.11 14.57
CA PRO A 108 -0.94 -28.57 15.60
C PRO A 108 -0.12 -27.97 16.74
N LEU A 109 -0.58 -26.85 17.29
CA LEU A 109 0.00 -26.31 18.52
C LEU A 109 -0.31 -27.27 19.67
N THR A 110 0.72 -27.86 20.28
CA THR A 110 0.59 -28.49 21.58
C THR A 110 0.45 -27.41 22.64
N SER A 111 -0.69 -27.36 23.32
CA SER A 111 -0.88 -26.57 24.53
C SER A 111 0.13 -27.02 25.59
N TYR A 112 0.95 -26.07 26.07
CA TYR A 112 1.77 -26.24 27.27
C TYR A 112 1.02 -25.77 28.51
#